data_AF-A0A7C5HMD4-F1
#
_entry.id   AF-A0A7C5HMD4-F1
#
_cell.length_a   1.000
_cell.length_b   1.000
_cell.length_c   1.000
_cell.angle_alpha   90.00
_cell.angle_beta   90.00
_cell.angle_gamma   90.00
#
_symmetry.space_group_name_H-M   'P 1'
#
loop_
_entity.id
_entity.type
_entity.pdbx_description
1 polymer ?
#
loop_
_entity_poly.entity_id
_entity_poly.type
_entity_poly.pdbx_seq_one_letter_code
_entity_poly.pdbx_strand_id
1 'polypeptide(L)' 'MTLKIAPSILSSDFLHLEKEIRSVEKAGADMLHLDIMDGHFVPNLTFGPGLVKQIRKATALPFDAHLMITN' A
#
# COMPACT_ATOMS: atom_id res chain seq x y z
N MET A 1 -7.44 -14.98 -17.96
CA MET A 1 -6.95 -14.17 -16.82
C MET A 1 -7.29 -12.72 -17.10
N THR A 2 -7.87 -12.01 -16.13
CA THR A 2 -8.19 -10.59 -16.25
C THR A 2 -6.97 -9.75 -15.85
N LEU A 3 -6.69 -8.68 -16.59
CA LEU A 3 -5.65 -7.70 -16.22
C LEU A 3 -6.04 -7.04 -14.89
N LYS A 4 -5.08 -6.87 -13.98
CA LYS A 4 -5.26 -6.16 -12.71
C LYS A 4 -4.25 -5.05 -12.54
N ILE A 5 -4.68 -3.95 -11.93
CA ILE A 5 -3.85 -2.79 -11.59
C ILE A 5 -3.83 -2.60 -10.08
N ALA A 6 -2.63 -2.60 -9.49
CA ALA A 6 -2.41 -2.42 -8.06
C ALA A 6 -1.43 -1.25 -7.82
N PRO A 7 -1.93 0.00 -7.65
CA PRO A 7 -1.07 1.15 -7.38
C PRO A 7 -0.30 0.96 -6.07
N SER A 8 1.01 1.22 -6.08
CA SER A 8 1.83 1.18 -4.87
C SER A 8 1.60 2.41 -4.02
N ILE A 9 1.22 2.17 -2.76
CA ILE A 9 1.07 3.22 -1.75
C ILE A 9 2.41 3.87 -1.41
N LEU A 10 3.54 3.20 -1.64
CA LEU A 10 4.86 3.78 -1.38
C LEU A 10 5.11 5.08 -2.16
N SER A 11 4.48 5.25 -3.34
CA SER A 11 4.61 6.44 -4.18
C SER A 11 3.60 7.55 -3.86
N SER A 12 2.73 7.37 -2.87
CA SER A 12 1.68 8.33 -2.53
C SER A 12 2.19 9.52 -1.70
N ASP A 13 1.41 10.60 -1.64
CA ASP A 13 1.60 11.65 -0.63
C ASP A 13 1.06 11.18 0.73
N PHE A 14 1.98 10.85 1.64
CA PHE A 14 1.63 10.29 2.95
C PHE A 14 0.92 11.31 3.86
N LEU A 15 1.09 12.61 3.62
CA LEU A 15 0.33 13.65 4.36
C LEU A 15 -1.16 13.59 4.04
N HIS A 16 -1.51 13.07 2.86
CA HIS A 16 -2.88 13.00 2.35
C HIS A 16 -3.28 11.58 1.94
N LEU A 17 -2.76 10.57 2.65
CA LEU A 17 -2.86 9.17 2.25
C LEU A 17 -4.29 8.67 1.99
N GLU A 18 -5.26 9.07 2.82
CA GLU A 18 -6.67 8.72 2.60
C GLU A 18 -7.19 9.25 1.26
N LYS A 19 -6.83 10.48 0.90
CA LYS A 19 -7.24 11.12 -0.35
C LYS A 19 -6.61 10.40 -1.55
N GLU A 20 -5.32 10.06 -1.47
CA GLU A 20 -4.60 9.30 -2.49
C GLU A 20 -5.25 7.93 -2.73
N ILE A 21 -5.55 7.20 -1.65
CA ILE A 21 -6.25 5.91 -1.70
C ILE A 21 -7.61 6.04 -2.40
N ARG A 22 -8.43 7.01 -1.98
CA ARG A 22 -9.76 7.24 -2.59
C ARG A 22 -9.66 7.67 -4.05
N SER A 23 -8.59 8.37 -4.42
CA SER A 23 -8.33 8.79 -5.80
C SER A 23 -8.09 7.57 -6.70
N VAL A 24 -7.19 6.66 -6.30
CA VAL A 24 -6.88 5.48 -7.10
C VAL A 24 -8.04 4.47 -7.13
N GLU A 25 -8.81 4.35 -6.04
CA GLU A 25 -10.03 3.53 -6.02
C GLU A 25 -11.07 4.06 -7.00
N LYS A 26 -11.30 5.38 -7.04
CA LYS A 26 -12.19 6.02 -8.04
C LYS A 26 -11.69 5.87 -9.47
N ALA A 27 -10.38 5.81 -9.67
CA ALA A 27 -9.76 5.57 -10.97
C ALA A 27 -9.84 4.10 -11.43
N GLY A 28 -10.38 3.20 -10.61
CA GLY A 28 -10.60 1.80 -10.97
C GLY A 28 -9.46 0.86 -10.62
N ALA A 29 -8.65 1.18 -9.60
CA ALA A 29 -7.67 0.24 -9.06
C ALA A 29 -8.35 -1.05 -8.56
N ASP A 30 -7.78 -2.20 -8.88
CA ASP A 30 -8.30 -3.50 -8.43
C ASP A 30 -7.84 -3.83 -7.01
N MET A 31 -6.67 -3.34 -6.62
CA MET A 31 -6.01 -3.62 -5.34
C MET A 31 -5.12 -2.43 -4.93
N LEU A 32 -4.66 -2.41 -3.69
CA LEU A 32 -3.57 -1.54 -3.25
C LEU A 32 -2.33 -2.36 -2.98
N HIS A 33 -1.20 -1.96 -3.55
CA HIS A 33 0.09 -2.59 -3.30
C HIS A 33 0.79 -1.91 -2.12
N LEU A 34 1.24 -2.72 -1.15
CA LEU A 34 1.80 -2.28 0.12
C LEU A 34 3.23 -2.83 0.27
N ASP A 35 4.21 -1.97 0.04
CA ASP A 35 5.62 -2.27 0.20
C ASP A 35 6.07 -2.07 1.66
N ILE A 36 6.22 -3.17 2.40
CA ILE A 36 6.65 -3.18 3.81
C ILE A 36 8.13 -3.56 3.84
N MET A 37 8.98 -2.60 4.20
CA MET A 37 10.44 -2.74 4.27
C MET A 37 10.91 -2.61 5.72
N ASP A 38 11.89 -3.40 6.15
CA ASP A 38 12.40 -3.43 7.54
C ASP A 38 13.75 -2.72 7.77
N GLY A 39 14.38 -2.17 6.73
CA GLY A 39 15.73 -1.60 6.84
C GLY A 39 16.87 -2.64 6.92
N HIS A 40 16.56 -3.94 6.93
CA HIS A 40 17.55 -5.03 6.97
C HIS A 40 17.59 -5.81 5.66
N PHE A 41 16.44 -6.27 5.15
CA PHE A 41 16.33 -6.93 3.85
C PHE A 41 16.64 -5.97 2.71
N VAL A 42 16.19 -4.71 2.86
CA VAL A 42 16.51 -3.57 2.00
C VAL A 42 16.92 -2.38 2.87
N PRO A 43 17.72 -1.43 2.36
CA PRO A 43 18.24 -0.32 3.19
C PRO A 43 17.16 0.65 3.70
N ASN A 44 16.00 0.68 3.06
CA ASN A 44 14.91 1.59 3.40
C ASN A 44 13.98 0.98 4.44
N LEU A 45 13.43 1.82 5.32
CA LEU A 45 12.33 1.50 6.23
C LEU A 45 11.08 2.25 5.77
N THR A 46 9.97 1.55 5.52
CA THR A 46 8.72 2.18 5.06
C THR A 46 7.72 2.29 6.20
N PHE A 47 6.82 1.33 6.32
CA PHE A 47 5.74 1.32 7.30
C PHE A 47 5.38 -0.11 7.69
N GLY A 48 4.83 -0.25 8.89
CA GLY A 48 4.44 -1.56 9.45
C GLY A 48 2.93 -1.77 9.55
N PRO A 49 2.51 -2.82 10.28
CA PRO A 49 1.10 -3.19 10.45
C PRO A 49 0.22 -2.07 11.02
N GLY A 50 0.81 -1.15 11.78
CA GLY A 50 0.11 0.03 12.31
C GLY A 50 -0.49 0.91 11.21
N LEU A 51 0.26 1.20 10.15
CA LEU A 51 -0.23 1.99 9.02
C LEU A 51 -1.23 1.17 8.18
N VAL A 52 -0.96 -0.11 7.95
CA VAL A 52 -1.87 -1.02 7.22
C VAL A 52 -3.27 -1.02 7.85
N LYS A 53 -3.35 -1.03 9.19
CA LYS A 53 -4.61 -0.94 9.92
C LYS A 53 -5.34 0.40 9.71
N GLN A 54 -4.62 1.51 9.53
CA GLN A 54 -5.23 2.80 9.20
C GLN A 54 -5.70 2.85 7.74
N ILE A 55 -4.88 2.37 6.79
CA ILE A 55 -5.23 2.27 5.36
C ILE A 55 -6.52 1.46 5.17
N ARG A 56 -6.72 0.38 5.93
CA ARG A 56 -7.94 -0.43 5.88
C ARG A 56 -9.22 0.35 6.21
N LYS A 57 -9.14 1.45 6.96
CA LYS A 57 -10.31 2.31 7.23
C LYS A 57 -10.71 3.17 6.03
N ALA A 58 -9.78 3.40 5.09
CA ALA A 58 -9.99 4.29 3.95
C ALA A 58 -10.61 3.60 2.72
N THR A 59 -10.44 2.27 2.58
CA THR A 59 -10.88 1.53 1.38
C THR A 59 -11.24 0.06 1.65
N ALA A 60 -12.13 -0.47 0.82
CA ALA A 60 -12.47 -1.89 0.78
C ALA A 60 -11.62 -2.69 -0.22
N LEU A 61 -10.76 -2.03 -1.02
CA LEU A 61 -9.91 -2.73 -1.99
C LEU A 61 -9.05 -3.82 -1.31
N PRO A 62 -8.84 -4.98 -1.97
CA PRO A 62 -7.90 -5.98 -1.51
C PRO A 62 -6.50 -5.40 -1.38
N PHE A 63 -5.74 -5.87 -0.40
CA PHE A 63 -4.33 -5.48 -0.23
C PHE A 63 -3.42 -6.56 -0.81
N ASP A 64 -2.49 -6.11 -1.64
CA ASP A 64 -1.34 -6.89 -2.07
C ASP A 64 -0.15 -6.50 -1.17
N ALA A 65 0.17 -7.34 -0.18
CA ALA A 65 1.19 -7.04 0.81
C ALA A 65 2.53 -7.66 0.39
N HIS A 66 3.49 -6.81 0.05
CA HIS A 66 4.83 -7.20 -0.34
C HIS A 66 5.78 -6.99 0.85
N LEU A 67 6.19 -8.10 1.46
CA LEU A 67 7.08 -8.10 2.61
C LEU A 67 8.54 -8.19 2.15
N MET A 68 9.22 -7.05 2.20
CA MET A 68 10.66 -6.92 2.02
C MET A 68 11.32 -6.88 3.40
N ILE A 69 11.22 -8.00 4.12
CA ILE A 69 11.67 -8.13 5.51
C ILE A 69 12.49 -9.41 5.70
N THR A 70 13.36 -9.41 6.72
CA THR A 70 14.08 -10.58 7.23
C THR A 70 13.53 -11.02 8.59
N ASN A 71 13.80 -12.26 9.00
CA ASN A 71 13.41 -12.84 10.29
C ASN A 71 14.63 -13.27 11.09
#